data_AF-A0A954ZC36-F1
#
_entry.id   AF-A0A954ZC36-F1
#
_cell.length_a   1.000
_cell.length_b   1.000
_cell.length_c   1.000
_cell.angle_alpha   90.00
_cell.angle_beta   90.00
_cell.angle_gamma   90.00
#
_symmetry.space_group_name_H-M   'P 1'
#
loop_
_entity.id
_entity.type
_entity.pdbx_description
1 polymer ?
#
loop_
_entity_poly.entity_id
_entity_poly.type
_entity_poly.pdbx_seq_one_letter_code
_entity_poly.pdbx_strand_id
1 'polypeptide(L)'
;MTIVSVALAFLVYFAAPSQPRIRATLGPTTTYVSEPLAEDGLPNYLLATIAQSQEGVNLDNNAAAALWSAIGPSTMTADQYAAICDELGIRSAVGADHLSPLEPTAALREYSNRARFALVFQAPERSSRSSSSLGLALDSLTTSPWQAREFPKLAKWVSNNSSHLNALQDASRLPRLYSPICEAGEDPHTPLLDIELHHLAALDTAVRRLQLRAMLRAGERRYEAAIDDFEASLALGSLLLSDVRCLVEYQHGLQMRAHSRHAFIAILNCDGLAPESTDRIRQIAARFASPRRLSELADRFDRLVFLDTALRLATGRLGGVSRSSDVVDAADRVDVDALLQRCNQFYDQLTEALALNKRVERQAALTQIAEYLRDIDAQRNEGPDRRSNARNATRAIG
;
A
#
# COMPACT_ATOMS: atom_id res chain seq x y z
N MET A 1 -15.55 3.81 5.76
CA MET A 1 -16.08 2.44 5.76
C MET A 1 -15.01 1.55 5.19
N THR A 2 -14.52 0.56 5.96
CA THR A 2 -13.43 -0.33 5.51
C THR A 2 -13.99 -1.47 4.65
N ILE A 3 -13.14 -2.17 3.88
CA ILE A 3 -13.53 -3.38 3.12
C ILE A 3 -14.24 -4.39 4.05
N VAL A 4 -13.72 -4.58 5.26
CA VAL A 4 -14.33 -5.43 6.30
C VAL A 4 -15.74 -4.96 6.66
N SER A 5 -15.95 -3.65 6.84
CA SER A 5 -17.29 -3.12 7.15
C SER A 5 -18.29 -3.41 6.03
N VAL A 6 -17.87 -3.31 4.77
CA VAL A 6 -18.74 -3.60 3.62
C VAL A 6 -19.01 -5.10 3.52
N ALA A 7 -17.98 -5.95 3.65
CA ALA A 7 -18.15 -7.40 3.66
C ALA A 7 -19.08 -7.87 4.79
N LEU A 8 -18.94 -7.31 5.99
CA LEU A 8 -19.85 -7.56 7.12
C LEU A 8 -21.27 -7.07 6.83
N ALA A 9 -21.44 -5.91 6.20
CA ALA A 9 -22.76 -5.42 5.82
C ALA A 9 -23.44 -6.36 4.82
N PHE A 10 -22.69 -6.89 3.86
CA PHE A 10 -23.17 -7.89 2.90
C PHE A 10 -23.55 -9.20 3.61
N LEU A 11 -22.70 -9.71 4.50
CA LEU A 11 -22.98 -10.94 5.27
C LEU A 11 -24.28 -10.83 6.06
N VAL A 12 -24.51 -9.73 6.77
CA VAL A 12 -25.76 -9.57 7.52
C VAL A 12 -26.96 -9.40 6.59
N TYR A 13 -26.80 -8.71 5.47
CA TYR A 13 -27.86 -8.54 4.47
C TYR A 13 -28.29 -9.88 3.83
N PHE A 14 -27.35 -10.80 3.63
CA PHE A 14 -27.60 -12.10 2.99
C PHE A 14 -27.80 -13.26 3.96
N ALA A 15 -27.81 -13.01 5.27
CA ALA A 15 -28.16 -14.02 6.26
C ALA A 15 -29.66 -14.36 6.16
N ALA A 16 -29.99 -15.40 5.40
CA ALA A 16 -31.35 -15.91 5.26
C ALA A 16 -31.68 -16.89 6.40
N PRO A 17 -32.83 -16.78 7.08
CA PRO A 17 -33.23 -17.79 8.03
C PRO A 17 -33.35 -19.14 7.31
N SER A 18 -32.63 -20.16 7.80
CA SER A 18 -32.85 -21.59 7.55
C SER A 18 -32.46 -22.20 6.19
N GLN A 19 -31.40 -21.74 5.53
CA GLN A 19 -30.78 -22.56 4.47
C GLN A 19 -29.65 -23.46 5.01
N PRO A 20 -29.55 -24.72 4.56
CA PRO A 20 -28.40 -25.57 4.88
C PRO A 20 -27.12 -24.96 4.29
N ARG A 21 -25.97 -25.16 4.94
CA ARG A 21 -24.67 -24.70 4.43
C ARG A 21 -24.42 -25.26 3.02
N ILE A 22 -24.62 -24.43 2.00
CA ILE A 22 -24.26 -24.76 0.61
C ILE A 22 -22.75 -24.51 0.49
N ARG A 23 -22.00 -25.52 0.02
CA ARG A 23 -20.60 -25.31 -0.37
C ARG A 23 -20.58 -24.35 -1.55
N ALA A 24 -19.69 -23.35 -1.51
CA ALA A 24 -19.57 -22.40 -2.61
C ALA A 24 -19.36 -23.13 -3.95
N THR A 25 -20.18 -22.82 -4.94
CA THR A 25 -20.04 -23.31 -6.30
C THR A 25 -18.98 -22.48 -7.00
N LEU A 26 -17.90 -23.10 -7.48
CA LEU A 26 -16.88 -22.37 -8.25
C LEU A 26 -17.38 -22.05 -9.65
N GLY A 27 -17.22 -20.81 -10.09
CA GLY A 27 -17.63 -20.38 -11.42
C GLY A 27 -17.38 -18.88 -11.66
N PRO A 28 -17.46 -18.39 -12.91
CA PRO A 28 -17.15 -17.00 -13.24
C PRO A 28 -17.99 -15.95 -12.49
N THR A 29 -19.18 -16.34 -12.02
CA THR A 29 -20.11 -15.45 -11.31
C THR A 29 -19.88 -15.44 -9.80
N THR A 30 -19.31 -16.49 -9.21
CA THR A 30 -19.05 -16.62 -7.76
C THR A 30 -17.58 -16.41 -7.43
N THR A 31 -16.68 -16.84 -8.30
CA THR A 31 -15.24 -16.76 -8.10
C THR A 31 -14.57 -15.99 -9.23
N TYR A 32 -13.80 -14.96 -8.90
CA TYR A 32 -13.02 -14.20 -9.88
C TYR A 32 -11.77 -14.97 -10.36
N VAL A 33 -11.18 -15.81 -9.50
CA VAL A 33 -10.12 -16.75 -9.87
C VAL A 33 -10.57 -18.17 -9.51
N SER A 34 -10.26 -19.13 -10.39
CA SER A 34 -10.57 -20.55 -10.19
C SER A 34 -9.38 -21.35 -9.65
N GLU A 35 -8.16 -20.83 -9.78
CA GLU A 35 -6.93 -21.48 -9.35
C GLU A 35 -5.91 -20.46 -8.84
N PRO A 36 -4.97 -20.88 -7.97
CA PRO A 36 -4.88 -22.20 -7.35
C PRO A 36 -5.98 -22.44 -6.29
N LEU A 37 -6.30 -23.71 -6.04
CA LEU A 37 -7.24 -24.13 -4.98
C LEU A 37 -6.46 -24.50 -3.71
N ALA A 38 -7.09 -24.33 -2.55
CA ALA A 38 -6.61 -24.89 -1.29
C ALA A 38 -7.14 -26.31 -1.05
N GLU A 39 -6.73 -26.93 0.04
CA GLU A 39 -7.11 -28.31 0.41
C GLU A 39 -8.63 -28.51 0.57
N ASP A 40 -9.35 -27.45 0.93
CA ASP A 40 -10.82 -27.44 1.04
C ASP A 40 -11.54 -27.36 -0.31
N GLY A 41 -10.79 -27.27 -1.42
CA GLY A 41 -11.32 -27.14 -2.77
C GLY A 41 -11.80 -25.73 -3.13
N LEU A 42 -11.56 -24.73 -2.29
CA LEU A 42 -11.91 -23.32 -2.55
C LEU A 42 -10.70 -22.51 -3.02
N PRO A 43 -10.89 -21.39 -3.75
CA PRO A 43 -9.78 -20.60 -4.28
C PRO A 43 -8.82 -20.11 -3.19
N ASN A 44 -7.53 -20.18 -3.48
CA ASN A 44 -6.47 -19.59 -2.68
C ASN A 44 -6.07 -18.24 -3.30
N TYR A 45 -6.73 -17.17 -2.84
CA TYR A 45 -6.52 -15.82 -3.37
C TYR A 45 -5.12 -15.26 -3.09
N LEU A 46 -4.45 -15.70 -2.01
CA LEU A 46 -3.06 -15.34 -1.73
C LEU A 46 -2.12 -15.88 -2.80
N LEU A 47 -2.17 -17.19 -3.06
CA LEU A 47 -1.33 -17.81 -4.08
C LEU A 47 -1.69 -17.33 -5.49
N ALA A 48 -2.97 -17.07 -5.78
CA ALA A 48 -3.38 -16.45 -7.04
C ALA A 48 -2.74 -15.07 -7.23
N THR A 49 -2.71 -14.25 -6.16
CA THR A 49 -2.08 -12.93 -6.17
C THR A 49 -0.57 -13.01 -6.38
N ILE A 50 0.10 -13.97 -5.75
CA ILE A 50 1.53 -14.20 -5.91
C ILE A 50 1.84 -14.59 -7.35
N ALA A 51 1.13 -15.58 -7.92
CA ALA A 51 1.32 -16.01 -9.30
C ALA A 51 1.15 -14.83 -10.29
N GLN A 52 0.11 -14.03 -10.09
CA GLN A 52 -0.13 -12.82 -10.89
C GLN A 52 0.97 -11.76 -10.74
N SER A 53 1.60 -11.65 -9.58
CA SER A 53 2.64 -10.65 -9.30
C SER A 53 4.03 -11.10 -9.80
N GLN A 54 4.27 -12.42 -9.85
CA GLN A 54 5.50 -13.01 -10.38
C GLN A 54 5.54 -13.08 -11.91
N GLU A 55 4.41 -12.86 -12.60
CA GLU A 55 4.34 -12.99 -14.05
C GLU A 55 5.32 -12.04 -14.78
N GLY A 56 6.23 -12.66 -15.54
CA GLY A 56 7.28 -11.97 -16.29
C GLY A 56 8.40 -11.36 -15.43
N VAL A 57 8.48 -11.71 -14.15
CA VAL A 57 9.55 -11.29 -13.23
C VAL A 57 10.68 -12.32 -13.24
N ASN A 58 11.92 -11.84 -13.32
CA ASN A 58 13.12 -12.65 -13.14
C ASN A 58 14.18 -11.83 -12.37
N LEU A 59 15.29 -12.46 -11.99
CA LEU A 59 16.32 -11.79 -11.19
C LEU A 59 16.95 -10.58 -11.90
N ASP A 60 17.10 -10.62 -13.22
CA ASP A 60 17.74 -9.56 -14.01
C ASP A 60 16.85 -8.32 -14.19
N ASN A 61 15.53 -8.49 -14.07
CA ASN A 61 14.56 -7.44 -14.33
C ASN A 61 13.86 -6.92 -13.06
N ASN A 62 14.09 -7.55 -11.90
CA ASN A 62 13.42 -7.26 -10.65
C ASN A 62 14.25 -6.36 -9.73
N ALA A 63 13.75 -5.16 -9.45
CA ALA A 63 14.35 -4.20 -8.54
C ALA A 63 14.42 -4.68 -7.08
N ALA A 64 13.60 -5.64 -6.67
CA ALA A 64 13.51 -6.05 -5.27
C ALA A 64 14.81 -6.64 -4.72
N ALA A 65 15.54 -7.43 -5.53
CA ALA A 65 16.79 -8.05 -5.07
C ALA A 65 17.84 -6.98 -4.70
N ALA A 66 18.02 -5.98 -5.57
CA ALA A 66 18.92 -4.85 -5.34
C ALA A 66 18.43 -3.96 -4.18
N LEU A 67 17.12 -3.71 -4.10
CA LEU A 67 16.50 -2.95 -3.00
C LEU A 67 16.77 -3.60 -1.64
N TRP A 68 16.47 -4.89 -1.49
CA TRP A 68 16.63 -5.61 -0.23
C TRP A 68 18.08 -5.85 0.15
N SER A 69 18.96 -6.03 -0.83
CA SER A 69 20.41 -6.09 -0.57
C SER A 69 20.94 -4.78 0.00
N ALA A 70 20.47 -3.64 -0.52
CA ALA A 70 20.89 -2.32 -0.07
C ALA A 70 20.27 -1.93 1.29
N ILE A 71 18.97 -2.18 1.50
CA ILE A 71 18.24 -1.72 2.69
C ILE A 71 18.40 -2.67 3.89
N GLY A 72 18.49 -3.98 3.66
CA GLY A 72 18.46 -4.98 4.73
C GLY A 72 17.04 -5.28 5.24
N PRO A 73 16.90 -5.89 6.43
CA PRO A 73 15.62 -6.41 6.95
C PRO A 73 14.58 -5.35 7.29
N SER A 74 14.96 -4.07 7.42
CA SER A 74 14.04 -2.99 7.80
C SER A 74 13.28 -3.31 9.11
N THR A 75 11.96 -3.49 9.06
CA THR A 75 11.09 -3.82 10.20
C THR A 75 10.80 -5.32 10.34
N MET A 76 11.37 -6.17 9.49
CA MET A 76 11.12 -7.61 9.48
C MET A 76 11.90 -8.34 10.57
N THR A 77 11.41 -9.53 10.92
CA THR A 77 12.20 -10.51 11.69
C THR A 77 13.34 -11.07 10.83
N ALA A 78 14.31 -11.71 11.48
CA ALA A 78 15.41 -12.37 10.78
C ALA A 78 14.92 -13.47 9.82
N ASP A 79 13.90 -14.23 10.23
CA ASP A 79 13.34 -15.34 9.45
C ASP A 79 12.56 -14.83 8.22
N GLN A 80 11.75 -13.78 8.40
CA GLN A 80 11.05 -13.11 7.29
C GLN A 80 12.06 -12.58 6.25
N TYR A 81 13.13 -11.93 6.70
CA TYR A 81 14.15 -11.42 5.78
C TYR A 81 14.91 -12.55 5.08
N ALA A 82 15.22 -13.64 5.78
CA ALA A 82 15.87 -14.81 5.19
C ALA A 82 15.00 -15.41 4.08
N ALA A 83 13.68 -15.56 4.30
CA ALA A 83 12.75 -16.04 3.29
C ALA A 83 12.73 -15.17 2.03
N ILE A 84 12.73 -13.83 2.18
CA ILE A 84 12.85 -12.90 1.05
C ILE A 84 14.18 -13.10 0.32
N CYS A 85 15.29 -13.21 1.05
CA CYS A 85 16.60 -13.39 0.45
C CYS A 85 16.68 -14.68 -0.35
N ASP A 86 16.16 -15.78 0.18
CA ASP A 86 16.16 -17.07 -0.49
C ASP A 86 15.36 -17.04 -1.80
N GLU A 87 14.15 -16.45 -1.79
CA GLU A 87 13.32 -16.34 -2.98
C GLU A 87 13.93 -15.39 -4.04
N LEU A 88 14.58 -14.32 -3.61
CA LEU A 88 15.23 -13.36 -4.51
C LEU A 88 16.67 -13.74 -4.89
N GLY A 89 17.17 -14.89 -4.45
CA GLY A 89 18.55 -15.33 -4.71
C GLY A 89 19.61 -14.37 -4.13
N ILE A 90 19.25 -13.59 -3.11
CA ILE A 90 20.17 -12.71 -2.38
C ILE A 90 20.99 -13.61 -1.47
N ARG A 91 22.31 -13.52 -1.55
CA ARG A 91 23.19 -14.17 -0.56
C ARG A 91 23.03 -13.45 0.78
N SER A 92 22.09 -13.92 1.60
CA SER A 92 21.93 -13.44 2.97
C SER A 92 23.19 -13.79 3.76
N ALA A 93 23.96 -12.78 4.14
CA ALA A 93 24.96 -12.94 5.18
C ALA A 93 24.41 -12.28 6.44
N VAL A 94 24.26 -13.03 7.51
CA VAL A 94 24.09 -12.45 8.85
C VAL A 94 25.27 -11.51 9.07
N GLY A 95 24.99 -10.20 9.23
CA GLY A 95 26.03 -9.16 9.28
C GLY A 95 26.45 -8.56 7.93
N ALA A 96 25.66 -8.76 6.87
CA ALA A 96 25.84 -8.07 5.61
C ALA A 96 25.84 -6.55 5.81
N ASP A 97 26.70 -5.89 5.03
CA ASP A 97 26.78 -4.43 5.00
C ASP A 97 25.52 -3.89 4.31
N HIS A 98 24.55 -3.45 5.12
CA HIS A 98 23.33 -2.79 4.67
C HIS A 98 23.36 -1.31 4.98
N LEU A 99 22.40 -0.57 4.43
CA LEU A 99 22.17 0.81 4.78
C LEU A 99 22.00 0.95 6.30
N SER A 100 22.95 1.64 6.93
CA SER A 100 22.94 1.84 8.38
C SER A 100 21.69 2.60 8.80
N PRO A 101 20.99 2.19 9.88
CA PRO A 101 19.88 2.96 10.43
C PRO A 101 20.28 4.41 10.66
N LEU A 102 19.38 5.34 10.35
CA LEU A 102 19.64 6.73 10.65
C LEU A 102 19.36 6.99 12.13
N GLU A 103 20.40 6.93 12.93
CA GLU A 103 20.30 7.19 14.36
C GLU A 103 19.80 8.62 14.63
N PRO A 104 18.85 8.81 15.58
CA PRO A 104 18.43 10.14 16.00
C PRO A 104 19.61 10.85 16.67
N THR A 105 20.35 11.65 15.91
CA THR A 105 21.45 12.43 16.48
C THR A 105 20.91 13.58 17.31
N ALA A 106 21.72 14.08 18.27
CA ALA A 106 21.37 15.29 19.01
C ALA A 106 21.09 16.50 18.09
N ALA A 107 21.81 16.61 16.97
CA ALA A 107 21.61 17.67 15.97
C ALA A 107 20.26 17.52 15.24
N LEU A 108 19.86 16.29 14.89
CA LEU A 108 18.53 16.04 14.34
C LEU A 108 17.44 16.39 15.35
N ARG A 109 17.62 16.04 16.63
CA ARG A 109 16.67 16.42 17.70
C ARG A 109 16.57 17.93 17.89
N GLU A 110 17.69 18.65 17.84
CA GLU A 110 17.70 20.11 17.95
C GLU A 110 17.01 20.76 16.75
N TYR A 111 17.29 20.30 15.53
CA TYR A 111 16.62 20.76 14.33
C TYR A 111 15.12 20.43 14.36
N SER A 112 14.74 19.23 14.80
CA SER A 112 13.34 18.85 15.04
C SER A 112 12.63 19.84 15.95
N ASN A 113 13.30 20.28 17.03
CA ASN A 113 12.73 21.26 17.95
C ASN A 113 12.52 22.60 17.24
N ARG A 114 13.50 23.07 16.44
CA ARG A 114 13.38 24.32 15.66
C ARG A 114 12.31 24.25 14.56
N ALA A 115 12.27 23.15 13.80
CA ALA A 115 11.28 22.91 12.74
C ALA A 115 9.85 22.81 13.32
N ARG A 116 9.72 22.16 14.48
CA ARG A 116 8.45 22.10 15.22
C ARG A 116 7.98 23.50 15.61
N PHE A 117 8.86 24.39 16.05
CA PHE A 117 8.48 25.78 16.32
C PHE A 117 7.96 26.47 15.05
N ALA A 118 8.61 26.31 13.89
CA ALA A 118 8.14 26.92 12.64
C ALA A 118 6.77 26.39 12.17
N LEU A 119 6.52 25.09 12.32
CA LEU A 119 5.27 24.43 11.90
C LEU A 119 4.08 24.69 12.83
N VAL A 120 4.32 24.77 14.15
CA VAL A 120 3.28 25.05 15.16
C VAL A 120 2.62 26.42 14.91
N PHE A 121 3.33 27.37 14.31
CA PHE A 121 2.76 28.69 13.96
C PHE A 121 2.04 28.74 12.60
N GLN A 122 2.10 27.69 11.78
CA GLN A 122 1.52 27.70 10.42
C GLN A 122 0.33 26.74 10.23
N ALA A 123 0.08 25.81 11.16
CA ALA A 123 -1.03 24.87 11.04
C ALA A 123 -1.90 24.85 12.32
N PRO A 124 -3.05 25.55 12.34
CA PRO A 124 -3.97 25.46 13.48
C PRO A 124 -4.60 24.06 13.57
N GLU A 125 -4.33 23.42 14.72
CA GLU A 125 -5.07 22.32 15.38
C GLU A 125 -5.39 20.99 14.67
N ARG A 126 -5.02 20.78 13.40
CA ARG A 126 -5.32 19.49 12.73
C ARG A 126 -4.10 18.57 12.64
N SER A 127 -3.85 17.76 13.68
CA SER A 127 -3.71 16.30 13.55
C SER A 127 -3.17 15.65 14.83
N SER A 128 -3.90 14.64 15.30
CA SER A 128 -3.56 13.73 16.40
C SER A 128 -2.54 12.64 16.01
N ARG A 129 -1.76 12.84 14.94
CA ARG A 129 -0.70 11.89 14.60
C ARG A 129 0.55 12.24 15.40
N SER A 130 0.94 11.31 16.26
CA SER A 130 2.24 11.25 16.92
C SER A 130 3.38 11.10 15.88
N SER A 131 3.54 12.07 14.99
CA SER A 131 4.76 12.19 14.20
C SER A 131 5.86 12.51 15.20
N SER A 132 6.78 11.57 15.38
CA SER A 132 7.96 11.81 16.20
C SER A 132 8.65 13.08 15.69
N SER A 133 9.19 13.90 16.58
CA SER A 133 9.86 15.14 16.20
C SER A 133 10.98 14.89 15.17
N LEU A 134 11.60 13.71 15.23
CA LEU A 134 12.57 13.21 14.25
C LEU A 134 11.99 13.10 12.83
N GLY A 135 10.77 12.58 12.68
CA GLY A 135 10.10 12.46 11.38
C GLY A 135 9.97 13.81 10.68
N LEU A 136 9.51 14.84 11.42
CA LEU A 136 9.36 16.20 10.88
C LEU A 136 10.70 16.84 10.47
N ALA A 137 11.77 16.60 11.22
CA ALA A 137 13.11 17.07 10.84
C ALA A 137 13.59 16.40 9.55
N LEU A 138 13.40 15.09 9.43
CA LEU A 138 13.78 14.36 8.24
C LEU A 138 12.97 14.79 7.03
N ASP A 139 11.66 14.98 7.17
CA ASP A 139 10.80 15.51 6.11
C ASP A 139 11.39 16.83 5.56
N SER A 140 11.72 17.78 6.45
CA SER A 140 12.30 19.06 6.04
C SER A 140 13.67 18.91 5.36
N LEU A 141 14.55 18.04 5.85
CA LEU A 141 15.87 17.78 5.24
C LEU A 141 15.80 17.03 3.90
N THR A 142 14.68 16.32 3.65
CA THR A 142 14.42 15.68 2.35
C THR A 142 13.77 16.61 1.33
N THR A 143 13.31 17.80 1.75
CA THR A 143 12.63 18.77 0.88
C THR A 143 13.31 20.14 0.82
N SER A 144 14.46 20.32 1.48
CA SER A 144 15.20 21.58 1.47
C SER A 144 16.70 21.34 1.36
N PRO A 145 17.41 22.03 0.45
CA PRO A 145 18.86 21.89 0.31
C PRO A 145 19.57 22.20 1.62
N TRP A 146 20.61 21.43 1.93
CA TRP A 146 21.43 21.61 3.12
C TRP A 146 22.89 21.29 2.82
N GLN A 147 23.80 21.80 3.62
CA GLN A 147 25.24 21.69 3.44
C GLN A 147 25.85 20.80 4.53
N ALA A 148 26.94 20.10 4.18
CA ALA A 148 27.62 19.21 5.14
C ALA A 148 28.02 19.90 6.44
N ARG A 149 28.37 21.20 6.40
CA ARG A 149 28.73 21.99 7.58
C ARG A 149 27.58 22.23 8.55
N GLU A 150 26.33 22.21 8.07
CA GLU A 150 25.13 22.41 8.91
C GLU A 150 24.81 21.13 9.69
N PHE A 151 25.01 19.97 9.07
CA PHE A 151 24.74 18.66 9.67
C PHE A 151 25.90 17.66 9.46
N PRO A 152 27.08 17.86 10.09
CA PRO A 152 28.28 17.07 9.78
C PRO A 152 28.13 15.57 10.02
N LYS A 153 27.43 15.19 11.09
CA LYS A 153 27.15 13.77 11.39
C LYS A 153 26.27 13.13 10.32
N LEU A 154 25.31 13.88 9.78
CA LEU A 154 24.41 13.40 8.74
C LEU A 154 25.12 13.29 7.40
N ALA A 155 25.93 14.30 7.03
CA ALA A 155 26.77 14.22 5.84
C ALA A 155 27.75 13.05 5.91
N LYS A 156 28.35 12.78 7.09
CA LYS A 156 29.18 11.59 7.31
C LYS A 156 28.38 10.30 7.13
N TRP A 157 27.14 10.23 7.64
CA TRP A 157 26.26 9.08 7.40
C TRP A 157 25.99 8.88 5.91
N VAL A 158 25.65 9.95 5.16
CA VAL A 158 25.44 9.88 3.70
C VAL A 158 26.70 9.39 2.98
N SER A 159 27.87 9.88 3.38
CA SER A 159 29.17 9.44 2.84
C SER A 159 29.40 7.95 3.08
N ASN A 160 29.22 7.49 4.32
CA ASN A 160 29.41 6.09 4.71
C ASN A 160 28.45 5.13 4.01
N ASN A 161 27.25 5.60 3.62
CA ASN A 161 26.22 4.79 2.96
C ASN A 161 26.17 5.00 1.43
N SER A 162 27.17 5.67 0.85
CA SER A 162 27.10 6.07 -0.56
C SER A 162 27.07 4.89 -1.53
N SER A 163 27.69 3.76 -1.20
CA SER A 163 27.61 2.51 -1.99
C SER A 163 26.18 1.96 -2.03
N HIS A 164 25.51 1.84 -0.88
CA HIS A 164 24.11 1.37 -0.81
C HIS A 164 23.16 2.31 -1.52
N LEU A 165 23.34 3.62 -1.34
CA LEU A 165 22.52 4.62 -2.03
C LEU A 165 22.72 4.59 -3.55
N ASN A 166 23.94 4.28 -4.03
CA ASN A 166 24.16 4.05 -5.46
C ASN A 166 23.46 2.76 -5.94
N ALA A 167 23.51 1.67 -5.16
CA ALA A 167 22.80 0.44 -5.48
C ALA A 167 21.27 0.65 -5.58
N LEU A 168 20.70 1.55 -4.76
CA LEU A 168 19.30 1.96 -4.88
C LEU A 168 19.00 2.73 -6.19
N GLN A 169 19.94 3.55 -6.65
CA GLN A 169 19.81 4.20 -7.97
C GLN A 169 19.83 3.15 -9.09
N ASP A 170 20.70 2.15 -9.00
CA ASP A 170 20.73 1.07 -9.97
C ASP A 170 19.45 0.23 -9.94
N ALA A 171 18.94 -0.09 -8.74
CA ALA A 171 17.65 -0.77 -8.57
C ALA A 171 16.50 0.01 -9.25
N SER A 172 16.51 1.34 -9.15
CA SER A 172 15.47 2.19 -9.74
C SER A 172 15.41 2.16 -11.28
N ARG A 173 16.45 1.65 -11.94
CA ARG A 173 16.54 1.51 -13.40
C ARG A 173 16.01 0.18 -13.91
N LEU A 174 15.77 -0.77 -13.02
CA LEU A 174 15.19 -2.06 -13.39
C LEU A 174 13.70 -1.90 -13.72
N PRO A 175 13.16 -2.70 -14.66
CA PRO A 175 11.82 -2.46 -15.21
C PRO A 175 10.67 -3.00 -14.35
N ARG A 176 10.93 -3.95 -13.44
CA ARG A 176 9.90 -4.61 -12.61
C ARG A 176 10.23 -4.46 -11.13
N LEU A 177 9.19 -4.53 -10.30
CA LEU A 177 9.33 -4.62 -8.86
C LEU A 177 8.38 -5.68 -8.31
N TYR A 178 8.94 -6.81 -7.90
CA TYR A 178 8.23 -7.86 -7.19
C TYR A 178 8.97 -8.19 -5.89
N SER A 179 8.33 -7.92 -4.76
CA SER A 179 8.80 -8.37 -3.47
C SER A 179 7.96 -9.57 -3.01
N PRO A 180 8.60 -10.66 -2.56
CA PRO A 180 7.93 -11.81 -1.95
C PRO A 180 7.00 -11.42 -0.79
N ILE A 181 5.99 -12.26 -0.56
CA ILE A 181 5.06 -12.17 0.57
C ILE A 181 5.49 -13.27 1.55
N CYS A 182 6.13 -12.88 2.65
CA CYS A 182 6.76 -13.82 3.60
C CYS A 182 5.76 -14.83 4.17
N GLU A 183 4.56 -14.35 4.48
CA GLU A 183 3.49 -15.11 5.11
C GLU A 183 3.03 -16.29 4.26
N ALA A 184 3.19 -16.22 2.93
CA ALA A 184 2.83 -17.31 2.05
C ALA A 184 3.70 -18.56 2.22
N GLY A 185 4.94 -18.39 2.70
CA GLY A 185 5.83 -19.50 3.05
C GLY A 185 5.53 -20.11 4.42
N GLU A 186 4.97 -19.32 5.35
CA GLU A 186 4.64 -19.75 6.71
C GLU A 186 3.25 -20.38 6.80
N ASP A 187 2.25 -19.71 6.20
CA ASP A 187 0.87 -20.17 6.14
C ASP A 187 0.24 -19.76 4.78
N PRO A 188 0.07 -20.71 3.83
CA PRO A 188 -0.57 -20.45 2.54
C PRO A 188 -2.06 -20.10 2.69
N HIS A 189 -2.62 -20.13 3.89
CA HIS A 189 -3.97 -19.71 4.23
C HIS A 189 -4.03 -18.36 4.95
N THR A 190 -2.96 -17.57 4.98
CA THR A 190 -3.01 -16.20 5.49
C THR A 190 -4.05 -15.37 4.71
N PRO A 191 -4.99 -14.65 5.36
CA PRO A 191 -5.94 -13.77 4.70
C PRO A 191 -5.24 -12.66 3.94
N LEU A 192 -5.76 -12.32 2.75
CA LEU A 192 -5.18 -11.24 1.95
C LEU A 192 -5.15 -9.89 2.69
N LEU A 193 -6.10 -9.68 3.60
CA LEU A 193 -6.20 -8.47 4.42
C LEU A 193 -5.09 -8.36 5.47
N ASP A 194 -4.52 -9.50 5.89
CA ASP A 194 -3.57 -9.57 7.01
C ASP A 194 -2.11 -9.62 6.53
N ILE A 195 -1.88 -9.60 5.21
CA ILE A 195 -0.53 -9.59 4.63
C ILE A 195 0.21 -8.30 5.00
N GLU A 196 1.43 -8.46 5.53
CA GLU A 196 2.33 -7.35 5.79
C GLU A 196 3.09 -6.95 4.52
N LEU A 197 2.91 -5.69 4.13
CA LEU A 197 3.52 -5.13 2.94
C LEU A 197 4.92 -4.57 3.23
N HIS A 198 5.84 -5.40 3.74
CA HIS A 198 7.17 -4.98 4.23
C HIS A 198 7.98 -4.13 3.23
N HIS A 199 7.87 -4.45 1.94
CA HIS A 199 8.52 -3.70 0.86
C HIS A 199 8.12 -2.21 0.83
N LEU A 200 6.93 -1.82 1.33
CA LEU A 200 6.52 -0.42 1.41
C LEU A 200 7.41 0.37 2.37
N ALA A 201 7.74 -0.19 3.53
CA ALA A 201 8.64 0.44 4.49
C ALA A 201 10.07 0.53 3.95
N ALA A 202 10.53 -0.50 3.23
CA ALA A 202 11.84 -0.49 2.57
C ALA A 202 11.92 0.56 1.45
N LEU A 203 10.89 0.66 0.60
CA LEU A 203 10.80 1.68 -0.44
C LEU A 203 10.72 3.10 0.12
N ASP A 204 9.92 3.34 1.16
CA ASP A 204 9.84 4.66 1.80
C ASP A 204 11.20 5.04 2.38
N THR A 205 11.88 4.09 3.03
CA THR A 205 13.26 4.28 3.50
C THR A 205 14.18 4.64 2.33
N ALA A 206 14.20 3.83 1.26
CA ALA A 206 15.04 4.06 0.09
C ALA A 206 14.82 5.45 -0.53
N VAL A 207 13.57 5.80 -0.82
CA VAL A 207 13.18 7.10 -1.39
C VAL A 207 13.63 8.24 -0.49
N ARG A 208 13.34 8.19 0.81
CA ARG A 208 13.74 9.24 1.75
C ARG A 208 15.25 9.39 1.86
N ARG A 209 16.01 8.29 1.81
CA ARG A 209 17.49 8.38 1.88
C ARG A 209 18.11 8.93 0.61
N LEU A 210 17.58 8.56 -0.56
CA LEU A 210 17.98 9.16 -1.83
C LEU A 210 17.69 10.66 -1.82
N GLN A 211 16.48 11.07 -1.43
CA GLN A 211 16.11 12.50 -1.31
C GLN A 211 17.00 13.25 -0.32
N LEU A 212 17.37 12.63 0.80
CA LEU A 212 18.26 13.22 1.79
C LEU A 212 19.65 13.51 1.22
N ARG A 213 20.24 12.54 0.50
CA ARG A 213 21.52 12.72 -0.20
C ARG A 213 21.41 13.75 -1.32
N ALA A 214 20.28 13.75 -2.02
CA ALA A 214 20.03 14.68 -3.11
C ALA A 214 19.95 16.13 -2.63
N MET A 215 19.29 16.39 -1.49
CA MET A 215 19.26 17.72 -0.86
C MET A 215 20.63 18.16 -0.32
N LEU A 216 21.46 17.22 0.16
CA LEU A 216 22.87 17.52 0.47
C LEU A 216 23.63 17.96 -0.79
N ARG A 217 23.53 17.16 -1.86
CA ARG A 217 24.19 17.45 -3.14
C ARG A 217 23.74 18.80 -3.71
N ALA A 218 22.44 19.11 -3.63
CA ALA A 218 21.90 20.39 -4.05
C ALA A 218 22.46 21.56 -3.21
N GLY A 219 22.52 21.43 -1.88
CA GLY A 219 23.09 22.47 -1.01
C GLY A 219 24.59 22.70 -1.25
N GLU A 220 25.30 21.67 -1.71
CA GLU A 220 26.69 21.73 -2.16
C GLU A 220 26.86 22.12 -3.65
N ARG A 221 25.78 22.55 -4.32
CA ARG A 221 25.75 22.94 -5.75
C ARG A 221 26.17 21.83 -6.72
N ARG A 222 26.04 20.57 -6.32
CA ARG A 222 26.24 19.37 -7.15
C ARG A 222 24.91 18.96 -7.80
N TYR A 223 24.32 19.85 -8.59
CA TYR A 223 22.94 19.73 -9.06
C TYR A 223 22.66 18.49 -9.91
N GLU A 224 23.54 18.12 -10.84
CA GLU A 224 23.33 16.92 -11.66
C GLU A 224 23.28 15.64 -10.81
N ALA A 225 24.18 15.51 -9.85
CA ALA A 225 24.18 14.37 -8.94
C ALA A 225 22.96 14.38 -8.00
N ALA A 226 22.42 15.56 -7.67
CA ALA A 226 21.15 15.66 -6.95
C ALA A 226 19.98 15.19 -7.82
N ILE A 227 19.94 15.63 -9.09
CA ILE A 227 18.91 15.23 -10.07
C ILE A 227 18.92 13.71 -10.26
N ASP A 228 20.08 13.06 -10.32
CA ASP A 228 20.20 11.60 -10.43
C ASP A 228 19.55 10.85 -9.26
N ASP A 229 19.72 11.35 -8.03
CA ASP A 229 19.10 10.74 -6.83
C ASP A 229 17.57 10.94 -6.82
N PHE A 230 17.09 12.08 -7.32
CA PHE A 230 15.67 12.35 -7.42
C PHE A 230 15.00 11.57 -8.54
N GLU A 231 15.66 11.44 -9.69
CA GLU A 231 15.21 10.59 -10.77
C GLU A 231 15.02 9.16 -10.27
N ALA A 232 15.99 8.64 -9.51
CA ALA A 232 15.89 7.33 -8.88
C ALA A 232 14.73 7.24 -7.87
N SER A 233 14.57 8.25 -7.01
CA SER A 233 13.46 8.32 -6.04
C SER A 233 12.08 8.28 -6.73
N LEU A 234 11.94 9.04 -7.82
CA LEU A 234 10.71 9.09 -8.61
C LEU A 234 10.48 7.79 -9.38
N ALA A 235 11.55 7.18 -9.89
CA ALA A 235 11.51 5.90 -10.59
C ALA A 235 11.07 4.76 -9.65
N LEU A 236 11.60 4.66 -8.42
CA LEU A 236 11.14 3.66 -7.42
C LEU A 236 9.63 3.78 -7.12
N GLY A 237 9.14 5.00 -6.89
CA GLY A 237 7.70 5.23 -6.70
C GLY A 237 6.88 4.86 -7.95
N SER A 238 7.47 4.97 -9.14
CA SER A 238 6.81 4.62 -10.40
C SER A 238 6.87 3.12 -10.70
N LEU A 239 7.92 2.42 -10.26
CA LEU A 239 7.99 0.95 -10.29
C LEU A 239 6.89 0.33 -9.44
N LEU A 240 6.70 0.84 -8.22
CA LEU A 240 5.60 0.42 -7.35
C LEU A 240 4.23 0.62 -8.03
N LEU A 241 4.02 1.73 -8.73
CA LEU A 241 2.77 1.97 -9.47
C LEU A 241 2.64 1.13 -10.74
N SER A 242 3.73 0.61 -11.28
CA SER A 242 3.75 -0.21 -12.49
C SER A 242 3.43 -1.67 -12.18
N ASP A 243 3.82 -2.17 -11.01
CA ASP A 243 3.56 -3.54 -10.52
C ASP A 243 2.66 -3.56 -9.27
N VAL A 244 1.81 -2.55 -9.14
CA VAL A 244 0.93 -2.38 -7.98
C VAL A 244 -0.03 -3.56 -7.84
N ARG A 245 -0.07 -4.14 -6.65
CA ARG A 245 -1.01 -5.19 -6.26
C ARG A 245 -2.27 -4.54 -5.76
N CYS A 246 -2.19 -3.72 -4.73
CA CYS A 246 -3.35 -3.23 -3.99
C CYS A 246 -3.50 -1.71 -3.97
N LEU A 247 -4.66 -1.21 -3.53
CA LEU A 247 -4.86 0.24 -3.37
C LEU A 247 -3.89 0.88 -2.36
N VAL A 248 -3.46 0.13 -1.33
CA VAL A 248 -2.49 0.63 -0.32
C VAL A 248 -1.12 0.90 -0.97
N GLU A 249 -0.64 -0.01 -1.81
CA GLU A 249 0.58 0.18 -2.60
C GLU A 249 0.43 1.31 -3.60
N TYR A 250 -0.72 1.43 -4.26
CA TYR A 250 -1.00 2.54 -5.19
C TYR A 250 -0.88 3.90 -4.49
N GLN A 251 -1.51 4.02 -3.31
CA GLN A 251 -1.44 5.23 -2.49
C GLN A 251 0.00 5.55 -2.08
N HIS A 252 0.77 4.54 -1.65
CA HIS A 252 2.18 4.72 -1.31
C HIS A 252 3.01 5.17 -2.51
N GLY A 253 2.83 4.56 -3.68
CA GLY A 253 3.52 4.97 -4.91
C GLY A 253 3.21 6.41 -5.30
N LEU A 254 1.94 6.84 -5.18
CA LEU A 254 1.57 8.24 -5.38
C LEU A 254 2.21 9.19 -4.36
N GLN A 255 2.25 8.81 -3.08
CA GLN A 255 2.89 9.60 -2.02
C GLN A 255 4.40 9.74 -2.27
N MET A 256 5.11 8.66 -2.60
CA MET A 256 6.54 8.69 -2.94
C MET A 256 6.82 9.63 -4.12
N ARG A 257 5.97 9.60 -5.14
CA ARG A 257 6.07 10.53 -6.27
C ARG A 257 5.78 11.98 -5.86
N ALA A 258 4.80 12.22 -5.00
CA ALA A 258 4.47 13.54 -4.50
C ALA A 258 5.64 14.13 -3.68
N HIS A 259 6.23 13.36 -2.77
CA HIS A 259 7.41 13.76 -2.02
C HIS A 259 8.60 14.08 -2.96
N SER A 260 8.83 13.24 -3.97
CA SER A 260 9.91 13.48 -4.94
C SER A 260 9.69 14.75 -5.76
N ARG A 261 8.44 15.13 -6.05
CA ARG A 261 8.11 16.40 -6.72
C ARG A 261 8.41 17.63 -5.87
N HIS A 262 8.13 17.59 -4.57
CA HIS A 262 8.48 18.71 -3.68
C HIS A 262 9.99 18.97 -3.68
N ALA A 263 10.78 17.91 -3.71
CA ALA A 263 12.22 18.05 -3.77
C ALA A 263 12.74 18.57 -5.13
N PHE A 264 12.08 18.25 -6.26
CA PHE A 264 12.36 18.89 -7.55
C PHE A 264 12.12 20.40 -7.49
N ILE A 265 11.00 20.83 -6.91
CA ILE A 265 10.69 22.25 -6.73
C ILE A 265 11.79 22.92 -5.90
N ALA A 266 12.30 22.25 -4.86
CA ALA A 266 13.39 22.77 -4.05
C ALA A 266 14.70 22.98 -4.85
N ILE A 267 15.07 22.05 -5.75
CA ILE A 267 16.24 22.24 -6.63
C ILE A 267 16.01 23.35 -7.65
N LEU A 268 14.82 23.41 -8.26
CA LEU A 268 14.50 24.44 -9.26
C LEU A 268 14.59 25.87 -8.68
N ASN A 269 14.44 26.00 -7.35
CA ASN A 269 14.59 27.26 -6.63
C ASN A 269 16.04 27.52 -6.15
N CYS A 270 17.00 26.65 -6.46
CA CYS A 270 18.41 26.86 -6.10
C CYS A 270 19.11 27.80 -7.09
N ASP A 271 19.90 28.73 -6.57
CA ASP A 271 20.70 29.64 -7.40
C ASP A 271 21.79 28.90 -8.18
N GLY A 272 21.96 29.25 -9.46
CA GLY A 272 23.01 28.71 -10.31
C GLY A 272 22.73 27.31 -10.88
N LEU A 273 21.46 26.88 -10.89
CA LEU A 273 21.04 25.72 -11.67
C LEU A 273 21.20 26.03 -13.16
N ALA A 274 21.85 25.13 -13.91
CA ALA A 274 22.06 25.32 -15.34
C ALA A 274 20.73 25.16 -16.12
N PRO A 275 20.54 25.87 -17.25
CA PRO A 275 19.37 25.69 -18.10
C PRO A 275 19.15 24.23 -18.54
N GLU A 276 20.23 23.51 -18.86
CA GLU A 276 20.21 22.11 -19.27
C GLU A 276 19.64 21.20 -18.17
N SER A 277 20.00 21.47 -16.91
CA SER A 277 19.47 20.76 -15.75
C SER A 277 17.95 20.96 -15.61
N THR A 278 17.47 22.18 -15.90
CA THR A 278 16.03 22.51 -15.88
C THR A 278 15.27 21.74 -16.95
N ASP A 279 15.83 21.68 -18.16
CA ASP A 279 15.24 20.91 -19.26
C ASP A 279 15.22 19.40 -18.95
N ARG A 280 16.29 18.88 -18.35
CA ARG A 280 16.36 17.49 -17.87
C ARG A 280 15.28 17.19 -16.84
N ILE A 281 15.08 18.06 -15.84
CA ILE A 281 14.01 17.92 -14.84
C ILE A 281 12.63 17.87 -15.52
N ARG A 282 12.40 18.74 -16.53
CA ARG A 282 11.15 18.73 -17.30
C ARG A 282 10.94 17.40 -18.03
N GLN A 283 11.98 16.85 -18.66
CA GLN A 283 11.93 15.56 -19.35
C GLN A 283 11.64 14.40 -18.37
N ILE A 284 12.29 14.40 -17.21
CA ILE A 284 12.04 13.42 -16.14
C ILE A 284 10.58 13.51 -15.69
N ALA A 285 10.07 14.72 -15.41
CA ALA A 285 8.69 14.92 -14.98
C ALA A 285 7.66 14.43 -16.02
N ALA A 286 7.95 14.62 -17.31
CA ALA A 286 7.10 14.15 -18.41
C ALA A 286 7.06 12.61 -18.51
N ARG A 287 8.17 11.92 -18.26
CA ARG A 287 8.28 10.45 -18.35
C ARG A 287 7.31 9.72 -17.41
N PHE A 288 7.00 10.31 -16.26
CA PHE A 288 6.21 9.63 -15.23
C PHE A 288 4.74 10.08 -15.18
N ALA A 289 4.21 10.79 -16.18
CA ALA A 289 2.95 11.53 -16.04
C ALA A 289 1.69 10.68 -15.74
N SER A 290 1.60 9.40 -16.13
CA SER A 290 0.39 8.59 -15.92
C SER A 290 0.61 7.41 -14.97
N PRO A 291 -0.09 7.36 -13.82
CA PRO A 291 -0.23 6.12 -13.06
C PRO A 291 -1.19 5.16 -13.78
N ARG A 292 -1.19 3.88 -13.37
CA ARG A 292 -2.20 2.89 -13.79
C ARG A 292 -3.62 3.37 -13.49
N ARG A 293 -4.60 2.83 -14.23
CA ARG A 293 -6.01 3.15 -14.04
C ARG A 293 -6.51 2.50 -12.75
N LEU A 294 -7.18 3.30 -11.90
CA LEU A 294 -7.79 2.80 -10.66
C LEU A 294 -8.79 1.65 -10.89
N SER A 295 -9.41 1.59 -12.08
CA SER A 295 -10.30 0.49 -12.45
C SER A 295 -9.57 -0.86 -12.48
N GLU A 296 -8.34 -0.93 -12.99
CA GLU A 296 -7.55 -2.18 -13.02
C GLU A 296 -7.21 -2.67 -11.61
N LEU A 297 -6.98 -1.73 -10.68
CA LEU A 297 -6.69 -2.04 -9.27
C LEU A 297 -7.90 -2.58 -8.54
N ALA A 298 -9.06 -1.94 -8.75
CA ALA A 298 -10.32 -2.40 -8.20
C ALA A 298 -10.66 -3.80 -8.72
N ASP A 299 -10.45 -4.04 -10.02
CA ASP A 299 -10.80 -5.30 -10.66
C ASP A 299 -9.93 -6.47 -10.18
N ARG A 300 -8.64 -6.24 -9.94
CA ARG A 300 -7.69 -7.27 -9.53
C ARG A 300 -7.71 -7.45 -8.02
N PHE A 301 -6.81 -6.79 -7.29
CA PHE A 301 -6.53 -7.16 -5.91
C PHE A 301 -7.63 -6.78 -4.93
N ASP A 302 -8.19 -5.58 -5.02
CA ASP A 302 -9.21 -5.16 -4.05
C ASP A 302 -10.43 -6.10 -4.11
N ARG A 303 -10.81 -6.54 -5.32
CA ARG A 303 -11.80 -7.60 -5.53
C ARG A 303 -11.38 -8.91 -4.87
N LEU A 304 -10.13 -9.35 -5.07
CA LEU A 304 -9.62 -10.57 -4.42
C LEU A 304 -9.65 -10.49 -2.90
N VAL A 305 -9.22 -9.37 -2.30
CA VAL A 305 -9.28 -9.16 -0.84
C VAL A 305 -10.71 -9.27 -0.34
N PHE A 306 -11.65 -8.67 -1.07
CA PHE A 306 -13.07 -8.70 -0.69
C PHE A 306 -13.62 -10.13 -0.76
N LEU A 307 -13.37 -10.84 -1.87
CA LEU A 307 -13.83 -12.22 -2.05
C LEU A 307 -13.19 -13.17 -1.03
N ASP A 308 -11.88 -13.04 -0.77
CA ASP A 308 -11.17 -13.80 0.26
C ASP A 308 -11.79 -13.57 1.65
N THR A 309 -12.04 -12.30 2.00
CA THR A 309 -12.68 -11.93 3.27
C THR A 309 -14.10 -12.49 3.37
N ALA A 310 -14.92 -12.32 2.32
CA ALA A 310 -16.30 -12.82 2.28
C ALA A 310 -16.36 -14.34 2.40
N LEU A 311 -15.51 -15.04 1.65
CA LEU A 311 -15.42 -16.50 1.66
C LEU A 311 -15.00 -17.02 3.04
N ARG A 312 -13.97 -16.43 3.65
CA ARG A 312 -13.51 -16.82 5.00
C ARG A 312 -14.56 -16.59 6.07
N LEU A 313 -15.27 -15.47 6.00
CA LEU A 313 -16.36 -15.17 6.93
C LEU A 313 -17.54 -16.15 6.73
N ALA A 314 -17.89 -16.50 5.50
CA ALA A 314 -19.00 -17.43 5.24
C ALA A 314 -18.68 -18.90 5.57
N THR A 315 -17.45 -19.35 5.29
CA THR A 315 -17.11 -20.80 5.34
C THR A 315 -16.51 -21.28 6.64
N GLY A 316 -16.04 -20.39 7.52
CA GLY A 316 -15.30 -20.81 8.70
C GLY A 316 -13.81 -21.02 8.43
N ARG A 317 -13.31 -20.78 7.21
CA ARG A 317 -11.90 -20.91 6.85
C ARG A 317 -11.06 -19.97 7.73
N LEU A 318 -10.47 -20.53 8.78
CA LEU A 318 -9.72 -19.84 9.83
C LEU A 318 -8.49 -19.13 9.24
N GLY A 319 -8.06 -18.03 9.88
CA GLY A 319 -6.82 -17.37 9.51
C GLY A 319 -6.61 -15.89 9.89
N GLY A 320 -7.52 -15.16 10.56
CA GLY A 320 -7.12 -13.82 11.05
C GLY A 320 -8.20 -12.79 11.37
N VAL A 321 -9.43 -12.93 10.84
CA VAL A 321 -10.53 -12.08 11.30
C VAL A 321 -11.11 -12.70 12.58
N SER A 322 -10.70 -12.17 13.75
CA SER A 322 -11.30 -12.54 15.04
C SER A 322 -12.82 -12.43 14.94
N ARG A 323 -13.50 -13.57 14.87
CA ARG A 323 -14.96 -13.60 14.79
C ARG A 323 -15.51 -13.19 16.14
N SER A 324 -16.29 -12.12 16.19
CA SER A 324 -17.23 -11.98 17.30
C SER A 324 -18.27 -13.09 17.19
N SER A 325 -18.88 -13.48 18.32
CA SER A 325 -19.96 -14.48 18.36
C SER A 325 -21.04 -14.20 17.31
N ASP A 326 -21.40 -12.93 17.14
CA ASP A 326 -22.45 -12.49 16.23
C ASP A 326 -22.12 -12.77 14.76
N VAL A 327 -20.83 -12.76 14.39
CA VAL A 327 -20.38 -13.07 13.03
C VAL A 327 -20.44 -14.56 12.75
N VAL A 328 -20.18 -15.40 13.77
CA VAL A 328 -20.27 -16.86 13.65
C VAL A 328 -21.72 -17.27 13.38
N ASP A 329 -22.67 -16.76 14.15
CA ASP A 329 -24.09 -17.10 14.03
C ASP A 329 -24.69 -16.63 12.70
N ALA A 330 -24.23 -15.48 12.19
CA ALA A 330 -24.65 -14.97 10.89
C ALA A 330 -24.10 -15.83 9.74
N ALA A 331 -22.84 -16.24 9.81
CA ALA A 331 -22.18 -17.03 8.75
C ALA A 331 -22.91 -18.34 8.44
N ASP A 332 -23.49 -18.99 9.45
CA ASP A 332 -24.23 -20.26 9.29
C ASP A 332 -25.54 -20.14 8.51
N ARG A 333 -25.99 -18.90 8.26
CA ARG A 333 -27.27 -18.58 7.61
C ARG A 333 -27.09 -17.94 6.23
N VAL A 334 -25.85 -17.79 5.77
CA VAL A 334 -25.56 -17.09 4.51
C VAL A 334 -25.57 -18.07 3.35
N ASP A 335 -26.33 -17.73 2.30
CA ASP A 335 -26.12 -18.31 0.97
C ASP A 335 -24.79 -17.78 0.41
N VAL A 336 -23.76 -18.62 0.46
CA VAL A 336 -22.38 -18.26 0.08
C VAL A 336 -22.31 -17.87 -1.39
N ASP A 337 -23.05 -18.54 -2.27
CA ASP A 337 -23.03 -18.24 -3.70
C ASP A 337 -23.69 -16.89 -3.98
N ALA A 338 -24.83 -16.60 -3.34
CA ALA A 338 -25.48 -15.30 -3.46
C ALA A 338 -24.59 -14.16 -2.94
N LEU A 339 -23.91 -14.38 -1.80
CA LEU A 339 -22.94 -13.42 -1.26
C LEU A 339 -21.84 -13.14 -2.28
N LEU A 340 -21.15 -14.17 -2.76
CA LEU A 340 -20.02 -14.05 -3.68
C LEU A 340 -20.42 -13.43 -5.02
N GLN A 341 -21.58 -13.80 -5.58
CA GLN A 341 -22.14 -13.17 -6.77
C GLN A 341 -22.36 -11.68 -6.58
N ARG A 342 -22.87 -11.26 -5.41
CA ARG A 342 -23.05 -9.84 -5.13
C ARG A 342 -21.72 -9.11 -4.97
N CYS A 343 -20.72 -9.75 -4.37
CA CYS A 343 -19.37 -9.20 -4.29
C CYS A 343 -18.80 -8.90 -5.68
N ASN A 344 -18.91 -9.87 -6.61
CA ASN A 344 -18.47 -9.69 -7.99
C ASN A 344 -19.23 -8.57 -8.70
N GLN A 345 -20.57 -8.58 -8.62
CA GLN A 345 -21.40 -7.52 -9.22
C GLN A 345 -21.04 -6.12 -8.70
N PHE A 346 -20.77 -5.99 -7.40
CA PHE A 346 -20.33 -4.74 -6.81
C PHE A 346 -19.00 -4.26 -7.42
N TYR A 347 -18.01 -5.15 -7.55
CA TYR A 347 -16.73 -4.78 -8.15
C TYR A 347 -16.81 -4.55 -9.66
N ASP A 348 -17.70 -5.23 -10.38
CA ASP A 348 -17.96 -4.93 -11.79
C ASP A 348 -18.48 -3.50 -11.95
N GLN A 349 -19.47 -3.10 -11.14
CA GLN A 349 -20.00 -1.74 -11.12
C GLN A 349 -18.93 -0.71 -10.71
N LEU A 350 -18.13 -1.01 -9.69
CA LEU A 350 -17.05 -0.13 -9.24
C LEU A 350 -15.98 0.04 -10.32
N THR A 351 -15.59 -1.05 -10.98
CA THR A 351 -14.59 -1.05 -12.06
C THR A 351 -15.08 -0.25 -13.25
N GLU A 352 -16.33 -0.44 -13.66
CA GLU A 352 -16.97 0.33 -14.73
C GLU A 352 -17.02 1.82 -14.39
N ALA A 353 -17.46 2.17 -13.17
CA ALA A 353 -17.49 3.55 -12.70
C ALA A 353 -16.10 4.19 -12.73
N LEU A 354 -15.06 3.47 -12.26
CA LEU A 354 -13.68 3.95 -12.25
C LEU A 354 -13.07 4.08 -13.65
N ALA A 355 -13.54 3.29 -14.62
CA ALA A 355 -13.08 3.32 -16.00
C ALA A 355 -13.62 4.53 -16.79
N LEU A 356 -14.63 5.24 -16.28
CA LEU A 356 -15.18 6.45 -16.93
C LEU A 356 -14.12 7.55 -17.05
N ASN A 357 -13.90 8.02 -18.28
CA ASN A 357 -12.88 9.02 -18.61
C ASN A 357 -13.22 10.41 -18.05
N LYS A 358 -14.51 10.78 -18.03
CA LYS A 358 -14.93 12.10 -17.54
C LYS A 358 -15.11 12.07 -16.02
N ARG A 359 -14.43 12.99 -15.33
CA ARG A 359 -14.48 13.12 -13.88
C ARG A 359 -15.90 13.25 -13.33
N VAL A 360 -16.76 14.02 -14.00
CA VAL A 360 -18.15 14.25 -13.56
C VAL A 360 -18.98 12.97 -13.64
N GLU A 361 -18.89 12.23 -14.75
CA GLU A 361 -19.58 10.94 -14.94
C GLU A 361 -19.09 9.90 -13.92
N ARG A 362 -17.76 9.78 -13.76
CA ARG A 362 -17.16 8.91 -12.73
C ARG A 362 -17.66 9.24 -11.32
N GLN A 363 -17.69 10.53 -10.96
CA GLN A 363 -18.16 10.95 -9.65
C GLN A 363 -19.63 10.61 -9.43
N ALA A 364 -20.49 10.82 -10.44
CA ALA A 364 -21.90 10.48 -10.36
C ALA A 364 -22.11 8.97 -10.14
N ALA A 365 -21.40 8.12 -10.90
CA ALA A 365 -21.45 6.67 -10.74
C ALA A 365 -20.97 6.21 -9.36
N LEU A 366 -19.85 6.77 -8.86
CA LEU A 366 -19.35 6.47 -7.51
C LEU A 366 -20.33 6.91 -6.41
N THR A 367 -21.03 8.02 -6.60
CA THR A 367 -22.08 8.46 -5.67
C THR A 367 -23.24 7.47 -5.62
N GLN A 368 -23.69 6.94 -6.77
CA GLN A 368 -24.75 5.92 -6.82
C GLN A 368 -24.33 4.64 -6.10
N ILE A 369 -23.08 4.18 -6.28
CA ILE A 369 -22.53 3.03 -5.55
C ILE A 369 -22.51 3.32 -4.03
N ALA A 370 -22.11 4.52 -3.62
CA ALA A 370 -22.10 4.91 -2.22
C ALA A 370 -23.51 5.01 -1.60
N GLU A 371 -24.52 5.40 -2.38
CA GLU A 371 -25.94 5.36 -1.99
C GLU A 371 -26.41 3.92 -1.79
N TYR A 372 -26.12 3.04 -2.75
CA TYR A 372 -26.41 1.62 -2.64
C TYR A 372 -25.83 0.99 -1.36
N LEU A 373 -24.57 1.29 -1.03
CA LEU A 373 -23.95 0.80 0.21
C LEU A 373 -24.59 1.36 1.48
N ARG A 374 -25.05 2.62 1.46
CA ARG A 374 -25.78 3.23 2.59
C ARG A 374 -27.13 2.53 2.79
N ASP A 375 -27.82 2.17 1.73
CA ASP A 375 -29.10 1.45 1.82
C ASP A 375 -28.94 0.05 2.42
N ILE A 376 -27.86 -0.68 2.06
CA ILE A 376 -27.53 -1.98 2.69
C ILE A 376 -27.27 -1.80 4.20
N ASP A 377 -26.47 -0.80 4.59
CA ASP A 377 -26.17 -0.56 6.00
C ASP A 377 -27.42 -0.11 6.80
N ALA A 378 -28.31 0.68 6.18
CA ALA A 378 -29.58 1.04 6.78
C ALA A 378 -30.46 -0.19 7.03
N GLN A 379 -30.58 -1.09 6.04
CA GLN A 379 -31.35 -2.33 6.17
C GLN A 379 -30.77 -3.26 7.24
N ARG A 380 -29.44 -3.31 7.39
CA ARG A 380 -28.76 -4.02 8.48
C ARG A 380 -29.19 -3.50 9.86
N ASN A 381 -29.24 -2.17 10.03
CA ASN A 381 -29.60 -1.53 11.29
C ASN A 381 -31.10 -1.65 11.63
N GLU A 382 -31.94 -2.02 10.67
CA GLU A 382 -33.39 -2.25 10.81
C GLU A 382 -33.77 -3.71 11.14
N GLY A 383 -32.80 -4.56 11.50
CA GLY A 383 -32.93 -6.01 11.64
C GLY A 383 -34.19 -6.55 12.35
N PRO A 384 -34.50 -7.85 12.15
CA PRO A 384 -35.79 -8.46 12.46
C PRO A 384 -36.27 -8.26 13.91
N ASP A 385 -35.36 -8.11 14.88
CA ASP A 385 -35.71 -7.87 16.28
C ASP A 385 -36.30 -6.48 16.56
N ARG A 386 -35.99 -5.44 15.77
CA ARG A 386 -36.71 -4.16 15.87
C ARG A 386 -38.10 -4.24 15.24
N ARG A 387 -38.25 -5.01 14.17
CA ARG A 387 -39.56 -5.22 13.52
C ARG A 387 -40.47 -6.15 14.34
N SER A 388 -39.91 -7.14 15.03
CA SER A 388 -40.64 -8.02 15.96
C SER A 388 -40.98 -7.30 17.27
N ASN A 389 -40.05 -6.53 17.86
CA ASN A 389 -40.32 -5.74 19.05
C ASN A 389 -41.31 -4.59 18.79
N ALA A 390 -41.26 -3.94 17.62
CA ALA A 390 -42.27 -2.94 17.25
C ALA A 390 -43.67 -3.57 17.10
N ARG A 391 -43.79 -4.74 16.45
CA ARG A 391 -45.06 -5.46 16.31
C ARG A 391 -45.60 -6.00 17.64
N ASN A 392 -44.73 -6.45 18.54
CA ASN A 392 -45.11 -6.91 19.87
C ASN A 392 -45.52 -5.74 20.78
N ALA A 393 -44.86 -4.58 20.69
CA ALA A 393 -45.27 -3.38 21.42
C ALA A 393 -46.64 -2.85 20.97
N THR A 394 -46.99 -2.95 19.68
CA THR A 394 -48.33 -2.58 19.19
C THR A 394 -49.43 -3.57 19.65
N ARG A 395 -49.09 -4.85 19.87
CA ARG A 395 -50.02 -5.87 20.40
C ARG A 395 -50.25 -5.80 21.91
N ALA A 396 -49.36 -5.16 22.66
CA ALA A 396 -49.51 -5.01 24.12
C ALA A 396 -50.37 -3.80 24.54
N ILE A 397 -50.81 -2.98 23.58
CA ILE A 397 -51.56 -1.73 23.81
C ILE A 397 -53.03 -1.84 23.33
N GLY A 398 -53.43 -2.98 22.75
CA GLY A 398 -54.82 -3.30 22.41
C GLY A 398 -55.23 -4.60 23.07
#